data_AF-A0AAE6QA78-F1
#
_entry.id   AF-A0AAE6QA78-F1
#
_cell.length_a   1.000
_cell.length_b   1.000
_cell.length_c   1.000
_cell.angle_alpha   90.00
_cell.angle_beta   90.00
_cell.angle_gamma   90.00
#
_symmetry.space_group_name_H-M   'P 1'
#
loop_
_entity.id
_entity.type
_entity.pdbx_description
1 polymer ?
#
loop_
_entity_poly.entity_id
_entity_poly.type
_entity_poly.pdbx_seq_one_letter_code
_entity_poly.pdbx_strand_id
1 'polypeptide(L)' 'MAKKGAKVAKTASKNNPLQRKKGSTQKMYAGKTIKPVKYINRELGKIFIAGQYDNGDLVKDNLGNPIEWASI' A
#
# COMPACT_ATOMS: atom_id res chain seq x y z
N MET A 1 -21.98 33.22 0.75
CA MET A 1 -21.89 32.13 -0.24
C MET A 1 -20.42 31.85 -0.53
N ALA A 2 -19.82 30.80 0.03
CA ALA A 2 -18.40 30.47 -0.19
C ALA A 2 -18.22 29.76 -1.54
N LYS A 3 -17.34 30.27 -2.40
CA LYS A 3 -17.03 29.69 -3.72
C LYS A 3 -16.41 28.30 -3.56
N LYS A 4 -17.16 27.30 -4.01
CA LYS A 4 -16.75 25.90 -4.20
C LYS A 4 -15.74 25.85 -5.35
N GLY A 5 -14.44 25.61 -5.07
CA GLY A 5 -13.49 25.23 -6.15
C GLY A 5 -12.02 25.62 -6.05
N ALA A 6 -11.56 26.41 -5.07
CA ALA A 6 -10.12 26.71 -4.98
C ALA A 6 -9.37 25.57 -4.28
N LYS A 7 -8.69 24.69 -5.03
CA LYS A 7 -7.69 23.77 -4.46
C LYS A 7 -6.52 24.62 -3.95
N VAL A 8 -6.53 24.92 -2.66
CA VAL A 8 -5.40 25.56 -1.97
C VAL A 8 -4.19 24.66 -2.17
N ALA A 9 -3.13 25.21 -2.77
CA ALA A 9 -1.88 24.49 -2.96
C ALA A 9 -1.38 24.02 -1.59
N LYS A 10 -1.10 22.72 -1.45
CA LYS A 10 -0.53 22.19 -0.20
C LYS A 10 0.85 22.81 -0.01
N THR A 11 1.00 23.69 0.96
CA THR A 11 2.28 24.29 1.40
C THR A 11 3.15 23.27 2.15
N ALA A 12 3.20 22.04 1.66
CA ALA A 12 4.04 21.00 2.22
C ALA A 12 5.47 21.24 1.72
N SER A 13 6.38 21.58 2.64
CA SER A 13 7.81 21.66 2.35
C SER A 13 8.28 20.32 1.78
N LYS A 14 8.91 20.33 0.60
CA LYS A 14 9.48 19.14 -0.07
C LYS A 14 10.52 18.41 0.79
N ASN A 15 11.02 19.07 1.84
CA ASN A 15 12.05 18.56 2.73
C ASN A 15 11.53 18.14 4.11
N ASN A 16 10.21 18.04 4.34
CA ASN A 16 9.70 17.60 5.64
C ASN A 16 9.95 16.08 5.86
N PRO A 17 10.88 15.68 6.77
CA PRO A 17 11.18 14.27 7.01
C PRO A 17 10.01 13.50 7.61
N LEU A 18 9.06 14.17 8.27
CA LEU A 18 7.86 13.55 8.83
C LEU A 18 6.92 13.02 7.72
N GLN A 19 6.93 13.64 6.54
CA GLN A 19 6.15 13.17 5.40
C GLN A 19 6.77 11.95 4.73
N ARG A 20 8.07 11.71 4.92
CA ARG A 20 8.79 10.56 4.33
C ARG A 20 8.31 9.21 4.89
N LYS A 21 7.78 9.18 6.11
CA LYS A 21 7.29 7.96 6.78
C LYS A 21 5.81 7.67 6.53
N LYS A 22 5.09 8.51 5.78
CA LYS A 22 3.62 8.43 5.63
C LYS A 22 3.11 7.20 4.84
N GLY A 23 4.01 6.35 4.33
CA GLY A 23 3.67 5.11 3.61
C GLY A 23 4.31 3.85 4.17
N SER A 24 5.11 3.96 5.24
CA SER A 24 5.82 2.83 5.86
C SER A 24 5.08 2.28 7.09
N THR A 25 3.75 2.43 7.14
CA THR A 25 2.94 1.86 8.21
C THR A 25 2.96 0.34 8.07
N GLN A 26 3.57 -0.36 9.03
CA GLN A 26 3.46 -1.80 9.14
C GLN A 26 1.97 -2.16 9.20
N LYS A 27 1.50 -2.88 8.19
CA LYS A 27 0.14 -3.43 8.19
C LYS A 27 0.16 -4.77 8.89
N MET A 28 -0.98 -5.14 9.46
CA MET A 28 -1.22 -6.47 10.00
C MET A 28 -2.35 -7.11 9.22
N TYR A 29 -2.21 -8.39 8.92
CA TYR A 29 -3.24 -9.20 8.28
C TYR A 29 -3.31 -10.55 8.98
N ALA A 30 -4.52 -11.00 9.31
CA ALA A 30 -4.77 -12.23 10.06
C ALA A 30 -3.92 -12.35 11.35
N GLY A 31 -3.75 -11.24 12.08
CA GLY A 31 -2.96 -11.19 13.32
C GLY A 31 -1.44 -11.24 13.14
N LYS A 32 -0.93 -11.29 11.90
CA LYS A 32 0.50 -11.29 11.59
C LYS A 32 0.91 -9.98 10.92
N THR A 33 2.12 -9.54 11.21
CA THR A 33 2.72 -8.39 10.52
C THR A 33 3.09 -8.75 9.09
N ILE A 34 2.83 -7.83 8.16
CA ILE A 34 3.12 -8.00 6.75
C ILE A 34 3.96 -6.84 6.22
N LYS A 35 4.74 -7.13 5.18
CA LYS A 35 5.55 -6.15 4.45
C LYS A 35 5.07 -6.01 3.00
N PRO A 36 5.16 -4.81 2.40
CA PRO A 36 4.83 -4.64 1.00
C PRO A 36 5.90 -5.31 0.12
N VAL A 37 5.48 -6.13 -0.84
CA VAL A 37 6.37 -6.77 -1.82
C VAL A 37 5.82 -6.58 -3.23
N LYS A 38 6.69 -6.44 -4.23
CA LYS A 38 6.24 -6.40 -5.64
C LYS A 38 5.85 -7.80 -6.09
N TYR A 39 4.58 -7.97 -6.46
CA TYR A 39 4.08 -9.18 -7.10
C TYR A 39 4.05 -9.00 -8.62
N ILE A 40 4.52 -10.01 -9.34
CA ILE A 40 4.55 -10.03 -10.81
C ILE A 40 4.01 -11.38 -11.25
N ASN A 41 2.86 -11.37 -11.93
CA ASN A 41 2.34 -12.52 -12.63
C ASN A 41 2.44 -12.27 -14.13
N ARG A 42 3.34 -12.99 -14.80
CA ARG A 42 3.58 -12.84 -16.24
C ARG A 42 2.46 -13.43 -17.10
N GLU A 43 1.85 -14.52 -16.64
CA GLU A 43 0.79 -15.22 -17.36
C GLU A 43 -0.49 -14.38 -17.44
N LEU A 44 -0.84 -13.71 -16.33
CA LEU A 44 -1.98 -12.81 -16.25
C LEU A 44 -1.65 -11.36 -16.61
N GLY A 45 -0.38 -11.03 -16.85
CA GLY A 45 0.09 -9.66 -17.07
C GLY A 45 -0.14 -8.70 -15.90
N LYS A 46 -0.31 -9.22 -14.67
CA LYS A 46 -0.63 -8.42 -13.47
C LYS A 46 0.61 -8.06 -12.68
N ILE A 47 0.77 -6.78 -12.38
CA ILE A 47 1.87 -6.25 -11.56
C ILE A 47 1.29 -5.31 -10.52
N PHE A 48 1.48 -5.64 -9.24
CA PHE A 48 1.00 -4.82 -8.13
C PHE A 48 1.87 -5.01 -6.89
N ILE A 49 1.65 -4.19 -5.87
CA ILE A 49 2.28 -4.40 -4.55
C ILE A 49 1.36 -5.30 -3.76
N ALA A 50 1.84 -6.45 -3.30
CA ALA A 50 1.13 -7.38 -2.43
C ALA A 50 1.65 -7.31 -1.00
N GLY A 51 0.94 -7.93 -0.06
CA GLY A 51 1.47 -8.20 1.28
C GLY A 51 2.29 -9.49 1.31
N GLN A 52 3.38 -9.51 2.07
CA GLN A 52 4.17 -10.71 2.38
C GLN A 52 4.31 -10.85 3.89
N TYR A 53 4.11 -12.05 4.41
CA TYR A 53 4.39 -12.39 5.80
C TYR A 53 5.91 -12.52 6.04
N ASP A 54 6.32 -12.58 7.30
CA ASP A 54 7.73 -12.70 7.65
C ASP A 54 8.38 -13.99 7.13
N ASN A 55 7.60 -15.08 7.06
CA ASN A 55 8.03 -16.38 6.51
C ASN A 55 8.22 -16.40 4.99
N GLY A 56 7.93 -15.30 4.28
CA GLY A 56 8.04 -15.19 2.82
C GLY A 56 6.77 -15.52 2.05
N ASP A 57 5.72 -16.02 2.71
CA ASP A 57 4.44 -16.29 2.05
C ASP A 57 3.71 -15.01 1.68
N LEU A 58 3.05 -15.02 0.52
CA LEU A 58 2.18 -13.92 0.10
C LEU A 58 0.86 -13.95 0.88
N VAL A 59 0.36 -12.77 1.21
CA VAL A 59 -0.99 -12.58 1.71
C VAL A 59 -1.97 -12.87 0.58
N LYS A 60 -2.88 -13.81 0.82
CA LYS A 60 -3.86 -14.30 -0.16
C LYS A 60 -5.28 -14.16 0.36
N ASP A 61 -6.23 -14.04 -0.56
CA ASP A 61 -7.66 -14.12 -0.28
C ASP A 61 -8.10 -15.58 -0.03
N ASN A 62 -9.38 -15.77 0.28
CA ASN A 62 -9.97 -17.09 0.48
C ASN A 62 -9.95 -17.96 -0.79
N LEU A 63 -9.69 -17.38 -1.96
CA LEU A 63 -9.58 -18.06 -3.25
C LEU A 63 -8.12 -18.39 -3.61
N GLY A 64 -7.15 -18.03 -2.75
CA GLY A 64 -5.73 -18.27 -2.97
C GLY A 64 -5.02 -17.22 -3.83
N ASN A 65 -5.70 -16.14 -4.21
CA ASN A 65 -5.11 -15.07 -5.00
C ASN A 65 -4.38 -14.06 -4.12
N PRO A 66 -3.20 -13.57 -4.51
CA PRO A 66 -2.50 -12.53 -3.76
C PRO A 66 -3.32 -11.24 -3.67
N ILE A 67 -3.38 -10.64 -2.49
CA ILE A 67 -4.14 -9.40 -2.24
C ILE A 67 -3.24 -8.18 -2.47
N GLU A 68 -3.76 -7.16 -3.14
CA GLU A 68 -3.10 -5.87 -3.28
C GLU A 68 -2.90 -5.18 -1.91
N TRP A 69 -1.72 -4.64 -1.67
CA TRP A 69 -1.35 -3.90 -0.47
C TRP A 69 -2.28 -2.72 -0.18
N ALA A 70 -2.90 -2.14 -1.21
CA ALA A 70 -3.90 -1.08 -1.04
C ALA A 70 -5.22 -1.61 -0.46
N SER A 71 -5.54 -2.88 -0.70
CA SER A 71 -6.78 -3.56 -0.29
C SER A 71 -6.63 -4.37 1.01
N ILE A 72 -5.40 -4.52 1.52
CA ILE A 72 -5.10 -5.04 2.86
C ILE A 72 -5.28 -3.94 3.90
#